data_AF-A0A6M3LWV6-F1
#
_entry.id   AF-A0A6M3LWV6-F1
#
_cell.length_a   1.000
_cell.length_b   1.000
_cell.length_c   1.000
_cell.angle_alpha   90.00
_cell.angle_beta   90.00
_cell.angle_gamma   90.00
#
_symmetry.space_group_name_H-M   'P 1'
#
loop_
_entity.id
_entity.type
_entity.pdbx_description
1 polymer ?
#
loop_
_entity_poly.entity_id
_entity_poly.type
_entity_poly.pdbx_seq_one_letter_code
_entity_poly.pdbx_strand_id
1 'polypeptide(L)'
;MGGRPKGVIFSEEHKNNLRKPHKVTDKVLIARKLQIGRKLTKLHSKNISKSLKGHKFSLETRLKIRKFIITKTGGITPLHCLIRKSLEYKQWRKQVFKRDNYTCQECYKRGVKLHSHHIKSFSLVFKEFLQDYSQFSPIEDIETLVRLATTYKPFWEVINGKTFCKKCHYILFHSGNNNINFRLLGNKATD
;
A
#
# COMPACT_ATOMS: atom_id res chain seq x y z
N MET A 1 -13.16 -27.58 22.44
CA MET A 1 -12.77 -27.87 21.04
C MET A 1 -14.05 -28.20 20.27
N GLY A 2 -14.36 -27.48 19.21
CA GLY A 2 -15.59 -27.68 18.43
C GLY A 2 -15.41 -27.05 17.06
N GLY A 3 -14.61 -27.69 16.21
CA GLY A 3 -14.43 -27.24 14.83
C GLY A 3 -15.74 -27.37 14.07
N ARG A 4 -16.11 -26.35 13.30
CA ARG A 4 -17.25 -26.42 12.39
C ARG A 4 -16.97 -27.53 11.37
N PRO A 5 -17.86 -28.51 11.17
CA PRO A 5 -17.63 -29.57 10.19
C PRO A 5 -17.47 -28.94 8.80
N LYS A 6 -16.31 -29.17 8.18
CA LYS A 6 -16.05 -28.74 6.81
C LYS A 6 -16.83 -29.65 5.86
N GLY A 7 -17.72 -29.06 5.07
CA GLY A 7 -18.39 -29.75 3.97
C GLY A 7 -19.51 -30.68 4.42
N VAL A 8 -20.59 -30.14 4.97
CA VAL A 8 -21.86 -30.88 5.07
C VAL A 8 -22.29 -31.23 3.65
N ILE A 9 -22.26 -32.52 3.31
CA ILE A 9 -22.76 -33.03 2.03
C ILE A 9 -24.28 -32.99 2.13
N PHE A 10 -24.88 -31.95 1.55
CA PHE A 10 -26.33 -31.84 1.49
C PHE A 10 -26.90 -32.93 0.58
N SER A 11 -28.03 -33.52 0.99
CA SER A 11 -28.80 -34.42 0.12
C SER A 11 -29.23 -33.69 -1.14
N GLU A 12 -29.40 -34.44 -2.24
CA GLU A 12 -29.81 -33.84 -3.52
C GLU A 12 -31.19 -33.17 -3.41
N GLU A 13 -32.07 -33.74 -2.59
CA GLU A 13 -33.36 -33.13 -2.22
C GLU A 13 -33.19 -31.78 -1.53
N HIS A 14 -32.27 -31.66 -0.57
CA HIS A 14 -31.98 -30.40 0.11
C HIS A 14 -31.46 -29.34 -0.87
N LYS A 15 -30.55 -29.73 -1.78
CA LYS A 15 -30.03 -28.83 -2.83
C LYS A 15 -31.15 -28.38 -3.78
N ASN A 16 -32.05 -29.28 -4.16
CA ASN A 16 -33.21 -28.98 -4.99
C ASN A 16 -34.19 -28.03 -4.30
N ASN A 17 -34.42 -28.20 -3.00
CA ASN A 17 -35.25 -27.30 -2.21
C ASN A 17 -34.64 -25.89 -2.08
N LEU A 18 -33.31 -25.76 -1.96
CA LEU A 18 -32.62 -24.46 -1.96
C LEU A 18 -32.69 -23.72 -3.31
N ARG A 19 -32.84 -24.45 -4.42
CA ARG A 19 -32.97 -23.89 -5.77
C ARG A 19 -34.39 -23.42 -6.10
N LYS A 20 -35.39 -23.83 -5.33
CA LYS A 20 -36.79 -23.40 -5.56
C LYS A 20 -36.92 -21.89 -5.31
N PRO A 21 -37.48 -21.12 -6.25
CA PRO A 21 -37.68 -19.69 -6.06
C PRO A 21 -38.69 -19.47 -4.92
N HIS A 22 -38.20 -18.97 -3.79
CA HIS A 22 -39.06 -18.61 -2.67
C HIS A 22 -39.79 -17.31 -3.02
N LYS A 23 -41.12 -17.30 -2.98
CA LYS A 23 -41.90 -16.06 -3.13
C LYS A 23 -41.58 -15.15 -1.93
N VAL A 24 -40.83 -14.09 -2.18
CA VAL A 24 -40.49 -13.07 -1.17
C VAL A 24 -41.63 -12.07 -1.13
N THR A 25 -42.30 -11.95 0.01
CA THR A 25 -43.41 -11.01 0.16
C THR A 25 -42.89 -9.56 0.25
N ASP A 26 -43.72 -8.60 -0.12
CA ASP A 26 -43.36 -7.17 -0.06
C ASP A 26 -42.96 -6.73 1.34
N LYS A 27 -43.60 -7.29 2.38
CA LYS A 27 -43.24 -7.06 3.78
C LYS A 27 -41.78 -7.46 4.07
N VAL A 28 -41.31 -8.58 3.52
CA VAL A 28 -39.91 -9.06 3.69
C VAL A 28 -38.94 -8.18 2.91
N LEU A 29 -39.30 -7.74 1.70
CA LEU A 29 -38.50 -6.81 0.90
C LEU A 29 -38.34 -5.45 1.59
N ILE A 30 -39.42 -4.89 2.13
CA ILE A 30 -39.41 -3.63 2.88
C ILE A 30 -38.54 -3.76 4.13
N ALA A 31 -38.72 -4.84 4.91
CA ALA A 31 -37.89 -5.09 6.10
C ALA A 31 -36.39 -5.20 5.78
N ARG A 32 -36.03 -5.84 4.65
CA ARG A 32 -34.63 -5.90 4.18
C ARG A 32 -34.08 -4.54 3.81
N LYS A 33 -34.85 -3.71 3.08
CA LYS A 33 -34.43 -2.35 2.70
C LYS A 33 -34.17 -1.48 3.93
N LEU A 34 -35.00 -1.58 4.97
CA LEU A 34 -34.84 -0.84 6.23
C LEU A 34 -33.59 -1.26 7.05
N GLN A 35 -32.99 -2.42 6.74
CA GLN A 35 -31.77 -2.91 7.40
C GLN A 35 -30.50 -2.48 6.67
N ILE A 36 -30.57 -2.09 5.39
CA ILE A 36 -29.41 -1.66 4.61
C ILE A 36 -28.84 -0.37 5.23
N GLY A 37 -27.54 -0.35 5.48
CA GLY A 37 -26.84 0.80 6.07
C GLY A 37 -27.03 0.98 7.58
N ARG A 38 -27.84 0.15 8.24
CA ARG A 38 -28.00 0.20 9.70
C ARG A 38 -26.70 -0.20 10.38
N LYS A 39 -26.19 0.67 11.25
CA LYS A 39 -24.96 0.39 12.00
C LYS A 39 -25.20 -0.77 12.98
N LEU A 40 -24.27 -1.73 12.97
CA LEU A 40 -24.28 -2.83 13.92
C LEU A 40 -24.05 -2.31 15.35
N THR A 41 -24.66 -2.98 16.32
CA THR A 41 -24.37 -2.70 17.72
C THR A 41 -22.92 -3.06 18.05
N LYS A 42 -22.33 -2.38 19.04
CA LYS A 42 -20.93 -2.63 19.46
C LYS A 42 -20.72 -4.10 19.86
N LEU A 43 -21.68 -4.69 20.57
CA LEU A 43 -21.64 -6.10 20.98
C LEU A 43 -21.67 -7.05 19.77
N HIS A 44 -22.56 -6.80 18.81
CA HIS A 44 -22.68 -7.63 17.61
C HIS A 44 -21.39 -7.56 16.76
N SER A 45 -20.84 -6.36 16.56
CA SER A 45 -19.55 -6.17 15.88
C SER A 45 -18.41 -6.93 16.58
N LYS A 46 -18.36 -6.88 17.92
CA LYS A 46 -17.38 -7.62 18.74
C LYS A 46 -17.52 -9.13 18.57
N ASN A 47 -18.75 -9.65 18.53
CA ASN A 47 -19.00 -11.09 18.36
C ASN A 47 -18.59 -11.57 16.96
N ILE A 48 -18.86 -10.79 15.90
CA ILE A 48 -18.35 -11.08 14.55
C ILE A 48 -16.81 -11.11 14.56
N SER A 49 -16.17 -10.09 15.14
CA SER A 49 -14.70 -10.03 15.21
C SER A 49 -14.11 -11.24 15.94
N LYS A 50 -14.70 -11.64 17.08
CA LYS A 50 -14.30 -12.85 17.82
C LYS A 50 -14.45 -14.11 16.96
N SER A 51 -15.55 -14.24 16.23
CA SER A 51 -15.81 -15.41 15.38
C SER A 51 -14.85 -15.53 14.19
N LEU A 52 -14.39 -14.40 13.64
CA LEU A 52 -13.45 -14.38 12.52
C LEU A 52 -11.99 -14.50 12.97
N LYS A 53 -11.70 -14.28 14.25
CA LYS A 53 -10.34 -14.31 14.78
C LYS A 53 -9.71 -15.68 14.56
N GLY A 54 -8.58 -15.70 13.84
CA GLY A 54 -7.83 -16.93 13.54
C GLY A 54 -8.36 -17.74 12.35
N HIS A 55 -9.50 -17.34 11.77
CA HIS A 55 -10.01 -17.99 10.57
C HIS A 55 -9.15 -17.63 9.34
N LYS A 56 -8.38 -18.61 8.85
CA LYS A 56 -7.57 -18.45 7.62
C LYS A 56 -8.35 -18.99 6.43
N PHE A 57 -8.42 -18.21 5.35
CA PHE A 57 -8.93 -18.70 4.08
C PHE A 57 -8.07 -19.84 3.54
N SER A 58 -8.70 -20.80 2.86
CA SER A 58 -7.99 -21.84 2.12
C SER A 58 -7.10 -21.23 1.04
N LEU A 59 -6.06 -21.95 0.64
CA LEU A 59 -5.15 -21.50 -0.43
C LEU A 59 -5.93 -21.20 -1.72
N GLU A 60 -6.83 -22.10 -2.11
CA GLU A 60 -7.68 -21.95 -3.30
C GLU A 60 -8.53 -20.67 -3.26
N THR A 61 -9.21 -20.39 -2.14
CA THR A 61 -10.01 -19.17 -1.98
C THR A 61 -9.12 -17.92 -2.05
N ARG A 62 -7.92 -17.97 -1.48
CA ARG A 62 -6.96 -16.85 -1.57
C ARG A 62 -6.52 -16.60 -3.00
N LEU A 63 -6.27 -17.65 -3.78
CA LEU A 63 -5.90 -17.54 -5.19
C LEU A 63 -7.04 -16.98 -6.05
N LYS A 64 -8.28 -17.42 -5.83
CA LYS A 64 -9.47 -16.87 -6.50
C LYS A 64 -9.65 -15.39 -6.22
N ILE A 65 -9.53 -14.97 -4.96
CA ILE A 65 -9.59 -13.56 -4.56
C ILE A 65 -8.45 -12.76 -5.21
N ARG A 66 -7.21 -13.27 -5.17
CA ARG A 66 -6.04 -12.63 -5.81
C ARG A 66 -6.28 -12.43 -7.30
N LYS A 67 -6.71 -13.46 -8.02
CA LYS A 67 -7.02 -13.40 -9.45
C LYS A 67 -8.12 -12.36 -9.74
N PHE A 68 -9.22 -12.38 -8.99
CA PHE A 68 -10.30 -11.41 -9.17
C PHE A 68 -9.85 -9.97 -8.97
N ILE A 69 -9.06 -9.70 -7.92
CA ILE A 69 -8.50 -8.38 -7.64
C ILE A 69 -7.61 -7.91 -8.79
N ILE A 70 -6.74 -8.79 -9.28
CA ILE A 70 -5.87 -8.50 -10.41
C ILE A 70 -6.71 -8.13 -11.64
N THR A 71 -7.69 -8.97 -12.00
CA THR A 71 -8.51 -8.75 -13.20
C THR A 71 -9.42 -7.53 -13.10
N LYS A 72 -9.94 -7.23 -11.90
CA LYS A 72 -10.95 -6.18 -11.71
C LYS A 72 -10.35 -4.80 -11.41
N THR A 73 -9.19 -4.75 -10.74
CA THR A 73 -8.58 -3.49 -10.30
C THR A 73 -7.12 -3.32 -10.76
N GLY A 74 -6.60 -4.23 -11.58
CA GLY A 74 -5.18 -4.23 -11.99
C GLY A 74 -4.22 -4.64 -10.86
N GLY A 75 -4.73 -5.20 -9.76
CA GLY A 75 -3.98 -5.41 -8.51
C GLY A 75 -4.07 -4.20 -7.58
N ILE A 76 -4.44 -4.41 -6.31
CA ILE A 76 -4.63 -3.30 -5.34
C ILE A 76 -3.30 -2.63 -4.96
N THR A 77 -2.19 -3.39 -4.92
CA THR A 77 -0.87 -2.84 -4.59
C THR A 77 0.02 -2.87 -5.82
N PRO A 78 0.27 -1.71 -6.46
CA PRO A 78 1.19 -1.62 -7.59
C PRO A 78 2.61 -2.04 -7.20
N LEU A 79 3.37 -2.60 -8.16
CA LEU A 79 4.77 -3.01 -7.99
C LEU A 79 5.64 -1.90 -7.35
N HIS A 80 5.53 -0.66 -7.82
CA HIS A 80 6.28 0.48 -7.28
C HIS A 80 5.99 0.76 -5.79
N CYS A 81 4.80 0.41 -5.30
CA CYS A 81 4.46 0.51 -3.87
C CYS A 81 5.15 -0.59 -3.05
N LEU A 82 5.32 -1.79 -3.61
CA LEU A 82 6.06 -2.87 -2.95
C LEU A 82 7.54 -2.52 -2.86
N ILE A 83 8.14 -2.02 -3.94
CA ILE A 83 9.55 -1.61 -3.98
C ILE A 83 9.84 -0.54 -2.92
N ARG A 84 8.96 0.47 -2.75
CA ARG A 84 9.14 1.53 -1.73
C ARG A 84 8.81 1.08 -0.30
N LYS A 85 8.21 -0.10 -0.11
CA LYS A 85 7.96 -0.70 1.22
C LYS A 85 9.07 -1.68 1.65
N SER A 86 10.02 -1.96 0.75
CA SER A 86 11.14 -2.87 0.96
C SER A 86 12.08 -2.43 2.10
N LEU A 87 12.94 -3.34 2.55
CA LEU A 87 13.97 -3.03 3.54
C LEU A 87 15.05 -2.14 2.93
N GLU A 88 15.37 -2.35 1.66
CA GLU A 88 16.35 -1.63 0.85
C GLU A 88 15.99 -0.15 0.76
N TYR A 89 14.71 0.18 0.52
CA TYR A 89 14.26 1.58 0.57
C TYR A 89 14.47 2.19 1.97
N LYS A 90 14.22 1.46 3.05
CA LYS A 90 14.47 1.96 4.42
C LYS A 90 15.97 2.18 4.67
N GLN A 91 16.81 1.28 4.19
CA GLN A 91 18.27 1.39 4.32
C GLN A 91 18.81 2.55 3.49
N TRP A 92 18.43 2.67 2.22
CA TRP A 92 18.77 3.80 1.36
C TRP A 92 18.40 5.13 2.02
N ARG A 93 17.16 5.27 2.52
CA ARG A 93 16.75 6.49 3.24
C ARG A 93 17.64 6.79 4.44
N LYS A 94 18.01 5.77 5.23
CA LYS A 94 18.91 5.92 6.38
C LYS A 94 20.31 6.34 5.95
N GLN A 95 20.83 5.81 4.84
CA GLN A 95 22.13 6.18 4.28
C GLN A 95 22.14 7.62 3.79
N VAL A 96 21.10 8.07 3.07
CA VAL A 96 20.92 9.46 2.66
C VAL A 96 20.90 10.39 3.87
N PHE A 97 20.13 10.05 4.91
CA PHE A 97 20.10 10.85 6.14
C PHE A 97 21.44 10.85 6.87
N LYS A 98 22.15 9.72 6.92
CA LYS A 98 23.48 9.64 7.54
C LYS A 98 24.50 10.51 6.80
N ARG A 99 24.53 10.45 5.47
CA ARG A 99 25.39 11.30 4.62
C ARG A 99 25.11 12.79 4.87
N ASP A 100 23.84 13.15 4.95
CA ASP A 100 23.39 14.54 5.15
C ASP A 100 23.44 14.97 6.63
N ASN A 101 24.10 14.18 7.49
CA ASN A 101 24.15 14.36 8.94
C ASN A 101 22.79 14.74 9.54
N TYR A 102 21.73 14.03 9.17
CA TYR A 102 20.34 14.24 9.59
C TYR A 102 19.91 15.73 9.56
N THR A 103 20.38 16.46 8.55
CA THR A 103 20.16 17.91 8.40
C THR A 103 19.43 18.16 7.09
N CYS A 104 18.40 19.01 7.13
CA CYS A 104 17.76 19.50 5.90
C CYS A 104 18.79 20.22 5.03
N GLN A 105 18.93 19.83 3.76
CA GLN A 105 19.93 20.37 2.84
C GLN A 105 19.54 21.71 2.21
N GLU A 106 18.45 22.35 2.69
CA GLU A 106 17.98 23.66 2.20
C GLU A 106 17.99 24.71 3.29
N CYS A 107 17.41 24.38 4.45
CA CYS A 107 17.33 25.30 5.58
C CYS A 107 18.27 24.94 6.73
N TYR A 108 19.12 23.92 6.56
CA TYR A 108 20.15 23.48 7.51
C TYR A 108 19.65 23.13 8.92
N LYS A 109 18.34 22.93 9.10
CA LYS A 109 17.75 22.51 10.38
C LYS A 109 17.99 21.02 10.62
N ARG A 110 18.41 20.70 11.84
CA ARG A 110 18.55 19.34 12.40
C ARG A 110 17.47 19.11 13.48
N GLY A 111 17.17 17.84 13.79
CA GLY A 111 16.20 17.47 14.83
C GLY A 111 14.72 17.63 14.43
N VAL A 112 14.45 17.89 13.15
CA VAL A 112 13.10 18.04 12.61
C VAL A 112 12.63 16.78 11.87
N LYS A 113 11.36 16.73 11.46
CA LYS A 113 10.87 15.65 10.59
C LYS A 113 11.48 15.76 9.19
N LEU A 114 12.31 14.77 8.85
CA LEU A 114 13.03 14.69 7.58
C LEU A 114 12.37 13.73 6.59
N HIS A 115 12.57 14.03 5.31
CA HIS A 115 12.14 13.28 4.16
C HIS A 115 13.31 13.18 3.18
N SER A 116 13.53 12.00 2.61
CA SER A 116 14.48 11.80 1.51
C SER A 116 13.72 11.95 0.20
N HIS A 117 14.28 12.75 -0.68
CA HIS A 117 13.80 12.98 -2.04
C HIS A 117 14.80 12.40 -3.02
N HIS A 118 14.31 11.84 -4.14
CA HIS A 118 15.19 11.40 -5.21
C HIS A 118 15.43 12.54 -6.19
N ILE A 119 16.68 12.83 -6.54
CA ILE A 119 17.04 13.86 -7.52
C ILE A 119 16.54 13.44 -8.91
N LYS A 120 16.94 12.25 -9.37
CA LYS A 120 16.29 11.52 -10.46
C LYS A 120 15.07 10.82 -9.90
N SER A 121 13.89 11.31 -10.28
CA SER A 121 12.62 10.85 -9.70
C SER A 121 12.49 9.32 -9.72
N PHE A 122 11.92 8.77 -8.64
CA PHE A 122 11.67 7.33 -8.53
C PHE A 122 10.86 6.80 -9.73
N SER A 123 9.89 7.58 -10.24
CA SER A 123 9.07 7.20 -11.39
C SER A 123 9.89 6.99 -12.67
N LEU A 124 10.92 7.82 -12.90
CA LEU A 124 11.79 7.69 -14.06
C LEU A 124 12.67 6.44 -13.93
N VAL A 125 13.32 6.25 -12.78
CA VAL A 125 14.13 5.05 -12.50
C VAL A 125 13.27 3.78 -12.57
N PHE A 126 12.01 3.85 -12.12
CA PHE A 126 11.07 2.74 -12.19
C PHE A 126 10.69 2.39 -13.64
N LYS A 127 10.56 3.39 -14.53
CA LYS A 127 10.33 3.15 -15.95
C LYS A 127 11.52 2.46 -16.61
N GLU A 128 12.73 2.91 -16.32
CA GLU A 128 13.98 2.28 -16.80
C GLU A 128 14.09 0.84 -16.32
N PHE A 129 13.84 0.59 -15.03
CA PHE A 129 13.78 -0.76 -14.48
C PHE A 129 12.79 -1.66 -15.24
N LEU A 130 11.59 -1.17 -15.57
CA LEU A 130 10.63 -1.97 -16.35
C LEU A 130 11.06 -2.20 -17.80
N GLN A 131 11.89 -1.33 -18.37
CA GLN A 131 12.45 -1.52 -19.72
C GLN A 131 13.53 -2.59 -19.72
N ASP A 132 14.45 -2.53 -18.74
CA ASP A 132 15.52 -3.52 -18.55
C ASP A 132 14.97 -4.93 -18.27
N TYR A 133 13.82 -4.99 -17.60
CA TYR A 133 13.12 -6.22 -17.23
C TYR A 133 11.81 -6.42 -18.00
N SER A 134 11.77 -5.99 -19.26
CA SER A 134 10.57 -6.02 -20.11
C SER A 134 10.03 -7.42 -20.40
N GLN A 135 10.82 -8.48 -20.18
CA GLN A 135 10.37 -9.87 -20.29
C GLN A 135 9.41 -10.30 -19.16
N PHE A 136 9.31 -9.53 -18.08
CA PHE A 136 8.46 -9.85 -16.93
C PHE A 136 7.21 -8.97 -16.90
N SER A 137 6.05 -9.58 -16.65
CA SER A 137 4.80 -8.85 -16.46
C SER A 137 4.78 -8.18 -15.07
N PRO A 138 4.59 -6.85 -14.97
CA PRO A 138 4.49 -6.15 -13.68
C PRO A 138 3.33 -6.63 -12.79
N ILE A 139 2.39 -7.38 -13.37
CA ILE A 139 1.20 -7.91 -12.73
C ILE A 139 1.40 -9.38 -12.35
N GLU A 140 1.86 -10.21 -13.29
CA GLU A 140 2.00 -11.66 -13.10
C GLU A 140 3.30 -12.02 -12.38
N ASP A 141 4.40 -11.36 -12.73
CA ASP A 141 5.76 -11.62 -12.23
C ASP A 141 6.16 -10.66 -11.10
N ILE A 142 5.18 -10.10 -10.39
CA ILE A 142 5.39 -9.06 -9.38
C ILE A 142 6.39 -9.47 -8.29
N GLU A 143 6.38 -10.74 -7.87
CA GLU A 143 7.28 -11.24 -6.83
C GLU A 143 8.74 -11.33 -7.32
N THR A 144 8.93 -11.72 -8.58
CA THR A 144 10.25 -11.73 -9.24
C THR A 144 10.78 -10.32 -9.42
N LEU A 145 9.95 -9.40 -9.91
CA LEU A 145 10.33 -7.99 -10.09
C LEU A 145 10.65 -7.31 -8.74
N VAL A 146 9.93 -7.63 -7.67
CA VAL A 146 10.28 -7.12 -6.32
C VAL A 146 11.66 -7.61 -5.88
N ARG A 147 12.00 -8.88 -6.11
CA ARG A 147 13.35 -9.43 -5.80
C ARG A 147 14.43 -8.77 -6.64
N LEU A 148 14.21 -8.59 -7.94
CA LEU A 148 15.18 -7.91 -8.81
C LEU A 148 15.40 -6.46 -8.37
N ALA A 149 14.33 -5.76 -8.00
CA ALA A 149 14.41 -4.39 -7.53
C ALA A 149 15.28 -4.21 -6.27
N THR A 150 15.45 -5.22 -5.40
CA THR A 150 16.33 -5.10 -4.22
C THR A 150 17.80 -4.99 -4.58
N THR A 151 18.19 -5.50 -5.75
CA THR A 151 19.58 -5.47 -6.24
C THR A 151 19.80 -4.46 -7.38
N TYR A 152 18.74 -3.84 -7.88
CA TYR A 152 18.80 -2.84 -8.94
C TYR A 152 19.38 -1.51 -8.41
N LYS A 153 20.68 -1.31 -8.63
CA LYS A 153 21.47 -0.18 -8.09
C LYS A 153 20.83 1.20 -8.30
N PRO A 154 20.26 1.57 -9.47
CA PRO A 154 19.72 2.91 -9.68
C PRO A 154 18.61 3.33 -8.69
N PHE A 155 17.89 2.39 -8.08
CA PHE A 155 16.93 2.72 -7.02
C PHE A 155 17.61 3.17 -5.72
N TRP A 156 18.82 2.68 -5.45
CA TRP A 156 19.48 2.73 -4.13
C TRP A 156 20.76 3.55 -4.13
N GLU A 157 21.03 4.31 -5.18
CA GLU A 157 22.16 5.23 -5.21
C GLU A 157 21.96 6.33 -4.17
N VAL A 158 22.85 6.39 -3.17
CA VAL A 158 22.77 7.41 -2.11
C VAL A 158 22.93 8.80 -2.69
N ILE A 159 23.78 8.96 -3.71
CA ILE A 159 23.99 10.22 -4.44
C ILE A 159 22.70 10.74 -5.08
N ASN A 160 21.79 9.84 -5.47
CA ASN A 160 20.49 10.20 -6.02
C ASN A 160 19.48 10.63 -4.93
N GLY A 161 19.85 10.55 -3.65
CA GLY A 161 19.03 11.04 -2.55
C GLY A 161 19.45 12.42 -2.07
N LYS A 162 18.49 13.22 -1.58
CA LYS A 162 18.73 14.46 -0.83
C LYS A 162 17.74 14.59 0.33
N THR A 163 18.22 15.06 1.48
CA THR A 163 17.42 15.20 2.70
C THR A 163 16.76 16.57 2.78
N PHE A 164 15.45 16.61 3.03
CA PHE A 164 14.68 17.83 3.24
C PHE A 164 13.82 17.72 4.50
N CYS A 165 13.57 18.82 5.21
CA CYS A 165 12.51 18.87 6.20
C CYS A 165 11.13 18.89 5.51
N LYS A 166 10.07 18.51 6.23
CA LYS A 166 8.70 18.49 5.68
C LYS A 166 8.31 19.81 4.98
N LYS A 167 8.67 20.96 5.57
CA LYS A 167 8.36 22.29 5.01
C LYS A 167 9.09 22.53 3.69
N CYS A 168 10.42 22.37 3.66
CA CYS A 168 11.22 22.56 2.44
C CYS A 168 10.83 21.56 1.35
N HIS A 169 10.58 20.29 1.69
CA HIS A 169 10.14 19.30 0.72
C HIS A 169 8.81 19.69 0.06
N TYR A 170 7.85 20.21 0.85
CA TYR A 170 6.58 20.66 0.30
C TYR A 170 6.73 21.91 -0.58
N ILE A 171 7.52 22.90 -0.12
CA ILE A 171 7.76 24.14 -0.88
C ILE A 171 8.41 23.83 -2.22
N LEU A 172 9.44 23.00 -2.25
CA LEU A 172 10.22 22.75 -3.47
C LEU A 172 9.53 21.80 -4.47
N PHE A 173 8.71 20.85 -3.99
CA PHE A 173 8.23 19.75 -4.85
C PHE A 173 6.71 19.58 -4.93
N HIS A 174 5.95 20.33 -4.12
CA HIS A 174 4.47 20.22 -4.09
C HIS A 174 3.75 21.57 -4.18
N SER A 175 4.40 22.65 -3.77
CA SER A 175 3.88 24.01 -3.91
C SER A 175 4.25 24.47 -5.32
N GLY A 176 3.34 24.30 -6.29
CA GLY A 176 3.60 24.74 -7.67
C GLY A 176 4.24 26.13 -7.69
N ASN A 177 5.43 26.22 -8.30
CA ASN A 177 6.32 27.38 -8.42
C ASN A 177 5.76 28.72 -7.90
N ASN A 178 5.81 28.92 -6.58
CA ASN A 178 5.90 30.26 -6.02
C ASN A 178 7.35 30.43 -5.60
N ASN A 179 8.12 31.13 -6.43
CA ASN A 179 9.49 31.54 -6.16
C ASN A 179 9.56 32.26 -4.80
N ILE A 180 9.86 31.51 -3.73
CA ILE A 180 10.27 32.11 -2.47
C ILE A 180 11.77 31.85 -2.36
N ASN A 181 12.52 32.84 -2.82
CA ASN A 181 13.98 32.87 -2.80
C ASN A 181 14.44 32.98 -1.34
N PHE A 182 14.64 31.84 -0.68
CA PHE A 182 15.19 31.75 0.69
C PHE A 182 16.73 31.66 0.64
N ARG A 183 17.37 32.49 -0.17
CA ARG A 183 18.79 32.80 -0.05
C ARG A 183 18.89 34.28 0.27
N LEU A 184 19.03 34.58 1.57
CA LEU A 184 19.72 35.73 2.17
C LEU A 184 19.34 35.81 3.67
N LEU A 185 19.76 34.82 4.45
CA LEU A 185 20.09 35.01 5.88
C LEU A 185 21.29 34.12 6.20
N GLY A 186 22.39 34.40 5.50
CA GLY A 186 23.72 34.10 6.01
C GLY A 186 24.24 35.33 6.74
N ASN A 187 24.89 35.09 7.87
CA ASN A 187 25.84 35.94 8.59
C ASN A 187 25.29 36.89 9.67
N LYS A 188 25.41 36.42 10.93
CA LYS A 188 25.88 37.10 12.15
C LYS A 188 25.72 36.07 13.29
N ALA A 189 26.66 35.77 14.17
CA ALA A 189 28.03 36.20 14.41
C ALA A 189 28.70 35.13 15.32
N THR A 190 30.04 35.10 15.26
CA THR A 190 31.04 34.76 16.30
C THR A 190 30.59 34.06 17.59
N ASP A 191 31.34 33.02 17.97
CA ASP A 191 32.23 33.06 19.15
C ASP A 191 33.60 32.51 18.75
#